data_AF-A0A957JS80-F1
#
_entry.id   AF-A0A957JS80-F1
#
_cell.length_a   1.000
_cell.length_b   1.000
_cell.length_c   1.000
_cell.angle_alpha   90.00
_cell.angle_beta   90.00
_cell.angle_gamma   90.00
#
_symmetry.space_group_name_H-M   'P 1'
#
loop_
_entity.id
_entity.type
_entity.pdbx_description
1 polymer ?
#
loop_
_entity_poly.entity_id
_entity_poly.type
_entity_poly.pdbx_seq_one_letter_code
_entity_poly.pdbx_strand_id
1 'polypeptide(L)'
;DGDSVQVTVGEQNPCAAANAETTDPCANVPAAVQADVMVRFVNQSGAEATVFWEESAGQLIEYFRVGDGAAFDQETYPTHKWVVQDAAGSVLLTYAASAEATQCVLIP
;
A
#
# COMPACT_ATOMS: atom_id res chain seq x y z
N ASP A 1 18.65 -30.46 -18.30
CA ASP A 1 17.30 -31.01 -18.49
C ASP A 1 16.74 -31.36 -17.12
N GLY A 2 15.89 -30.58 -16.46
CA GLY A 2 14.81 -29.73 -16.96
C GLY A 2 13.50 -30.38 -16.51
N ASP A 3 12.84 -29.82 -15.48
CA ASP A 3 11.36 -29.78 -15.35
C ASP A 3 10.97 -28.99 -14.08
N SER A 4 10.57 -27.72 -14.19
CA SER A 4 9.17 -27.25 -14.33
C SER A 4 8.31 -27.49 -13.07
N VAL A 5 8.45 -26.63 -12.07
CA VAL A 5 7.43 -26.51 -11.01
C VAL A 5 6.25 -25.74 -11.57
N GLN A 6 5.17 -26.45 -11.86
CA GLN A 6 3.87 -25.89 -12.23
C GLN A 6 3.25 -25.24 -10.98
N VAL A 7 3.18 -23.90 -10.95
CA VAL A 7 2.34 -23.19 -9.98
C VAL A 7 1.05 -22.81 -10.70
N THR A 8 0.03 -23.64 -10.50
CA THR A 8 -1.34 -23.37 -10.93
C THR A 8 -1.83 -22.12 -10.21
N VAL A 9 -2.01 -21.03 -10.96
CA VAL A 9 -2.61 -19.79 -10.45
C VAL A 9 -4.08 -20.09 -10.17
N GLY A 10 -4.37 -20.38 -8.91
CA GLY A 10 -5.73 -20.32 -8.39
C GLY A 10 -6.17 -18.87 -8.40
N GLU A 11 -7.15 -18.59 -9.25
CA GLU A 11 -8.00 -17.41 -9.27
C GLU A 11 -8.40 -17.02 -7.84
N GLN A 12 -7.90 -15.89 -7.33
CA GLN A 12 -8.25 -15.41 -6.00
C GLN A 12 -8.60 -13.93 -6.02
N ASN A 13 -9.91 -13.67 -5.90
CA ASN A 13 -10.47 -12.54 -5.18
C ASN A 13 -11.87 -12.98 -4.67
N PRO A 14 -12.44 -12.52 -3.53
CA PRO A 14 -11.95 -11.51 -2.57
C PRO A 14 -12.13 -11.84 -1.05
N CYS A 15 -11.48 -11.03 -0.21
CA CYS A 15 -11.82 -10.69 1.19
C CYS A 15 -12.08 -11.81 2.23
N ALA A 16 -11.05 -12.35 2.89
CA ALA A 16 -11.13 -12.79 4.30
C ALA A 16 -9.74 -13.02 4.90
N ALA A 17 -9.61 -12.69 6.18
CA ALA A 17 -8.37 -12.43 6.90
C ALA A 17 -7.45 -13.64 7.20
N ALA A 18 -6.22 -13.27 7.59
CA ALA A 18 -5.28 -13.99 8.44
C ALA A 18 -4.52 -15.17 7.82
N ASN A 19 -3.30 -14.87 7.34
CA ASN A 19 -2.14 -15.74 7.48
C ASN A 19 -0.92 -14.82 7.65
N ALA A 20 -0.49 -14.60 8.91
CA ALA A 20 0.79 -14.01 9.23
C ALA A 20 1.90 -15.05 8.95
N GLU A 21 2.07 -15.40 7.68
CA GLU A 21 3.28 -16.06 7.22
C GLU A 21 4.32 -14.96 7.03
N THR A 22 5.56 -15.21 7.45
CA THR A 22 6.75 -14.34 7.28
C THR A 22 7.06 -14.12 5.80
N THR A 23 6.14 -13.44 5.14
CA THR A 23 6.16 -13.01 3.76
C THR A 23 6.49 -11.55 3.85
N ASP A 24 7.56 -11.14 3.19
CA ASP A 24 7.89 -9.73 3.03
C ASP A 24 6.59 -8.97 2.65
N PRO A 25 6.12 -8.02 3.47
CA PRO A 25 4.85 -7.35 3.22
C PRO A 25 4.88 -6.52 1.93
N CYS A 26 6.08 -6.26 1.41
CA CYS A 26 6.32 -5.61 0.12
C CYS A 26 6.46 -6.59 -1.04
N ALA A 27 6.38 -7.89 -0.82
CA ALA A 27 6.38 -8.87 -1.91
C ALA A 27 5.07 -8.83 -2.70
N ASN A 28 5.19 -9.04 -4.01
CA ASN A 28 4.07 -9.22 -4.93
C ASN A 28 3.03 -8.08 -4.90
N VAL A 29 3.50 -6.82 -4.89
CA VAL A 29 2.61 -5.67 -5.11
C VAL A 29 2.00 -5.80 -6.51
N PRO A 30 0.66 -5.80 -6.66
CA PRO A 30 0.02 -5.92 -7.96
C PRO A 30 0.34 -4.72 -8.84
N ALA A 31 0.32 -4.91 -10.16
CA ALA A 31 0.39 -3.78 -11.09
C ALA A 31 -0.93 -2.98 -11.05
N ALA A 32 -0.84 -1.67 -11.24
CA ALA A 32 -2.02 -0.83 -11.40
C ALA A 32 -2.78 -1.17 -12.70
N VAL A 33 -4.11 -1.12 -12.64
CA VAL A 33 -4.99 -1.42 -13.79
C VAL A 33 -5.62 -0.17 -14.38
N GLN A 34 -5.95 0.81 -13.54
CA GLN A 34 -6.62 2.06 -13.91
C GLN A 34 -5.70 3.29 -13.84
N ALA A 35 -4.64 3.22 -13.02
CA ALA A 35 -3.61 4.26 -12.93
C ALA A 35 -2.23 3.76 -13.39
N ASP A 36 -1.21 4.61 -13.25
CA ASP A 36 0.15 4.33 -13.71
C ASP A 36 1.01 3.59 -12.66
N VAL A 37 0.67 3.75 -11.38
CA VAL A 37 1.48 3.30 -10.24
C VAL A 37 0.61 2.63 -9.19
N MET A 38 1.08 1.51 -8.64
CA MET A 38 0.54 0.91 -7.42
C MET A 38 1.44 1.23 -6.23
N VAL A 39 0.87 1.72 -5.13
CA VAL A 39 1.58 1.88 -3.85
C VAL A 39 0.92 1.01 -2.78
N ARG A 40 1.67 0.06 -2.23
CA ARG A 40 1.27 -0.69 -1.05
C ARG A 40 1.69 0.04 0.21
N PHE A 41 0.71 0.43 1.02
CA PHE A 41 0.94 0.97 2.37
C PHE A 41 0.82 -0.15 3.38
N VAL A 42 1.87 -0.40 4.15
CA VAL A 42 1.90 -1.43 5.20
C VAL A 42 1.97 -0.72 6.54
N ASN A 43 0.98 -0.92 7.39
CA ASN A 43 0.93 -0.26 8.68
C ASN A 43 1.68 -1.07 9.75
N GLN A 44 2.76 -0.51 10.28
CA GLN A 44 3.56 -1.08 11.36
C GLN A 44 3.64 -0.15 12.59
N SER A 45 2.77 0.87 12.64
CA SER A 45 2.76 1.89 13.69
C SER A 45 2.25 1.40 15.05
N GLY A 46 1.65 0.21 15.13
CA GLY A 46 1.00 -0.29 16.35
C GLY A 46 -0.40 0.30 16.60
N ALA A 47 -0.94 1.09 15.67
CA ALA A 47 -2.27 1.69 15.74
C ALA A 47 -2.90 1.85 14.35
N GLU A 48 -4.18 2.22 14.27
CA GLU A 48 -4.81 2.61 13.00
C GLU A 48 -4.15 3.90 12.46
N ALA A 49 -3.80 3.89 11.18
CA ALA A 49 -3.25 5.04 10.47
C ALA A 49 -4.24 5.54 9.41
N THR A 50 -4.39 6.85 9.30
CA THR A 50 -5.21 7.50 8.27
C THR A 50 -4.31 8.02 7.16
N VAL A 51 -4.61 7.67 5.91
CA VAL A 51 -3.84 8.06 4.73
C VAL A 51 -4.59 9.12 3.94
N PHE A 52 -3.90 10.23 3.67
CA PHE A 52 -4.41 11.39 2.97
C PHE A 52 -3.65 11.57 1.66
N TRP A 53 -4.37 11.96 0.60
CA TRP A 53 -3.74 12.54 -0.58
C TRP A 53 -3.56 14.04 -0.35
N GLU A 54 -2.35 14.55 -0.58
CA GLU A 54 -2.06 15.97 -0.58
C GLU A 54 -2.26 16.51 -2.01
N GLU A 55 -3.29 17.33 -2.19
CA GLU A 55 -3.53 18.03 -3.44
C GLU A 55 -2.47 19.10 -3.72
N SER A 56 -2.39 19.59 -4.96
CA SER A 56 -1.41 20.61 -5.39
C SER A 56 -1.42 21.90 -4.56
N ALA A 57 -2.53 22.21 -3.87
CA ALA A 57 -2.68 23.36 -2.98
C ALA A 57 -2.23 23.09 -1.52
N GLY A 58 -1.74 21.88 -1.22
CA GLY A 58 -1.37 21.45 0.14
C GLY A 58 -2.55 21.01 1.01
N GLN A 59 -3.75 20.87 0.43
CA GLN A 59 -4.93 20.37 1.14
C GLN A 59 -4.84 18.85 1.28
N LEU A 60 -5.07 18.34 2.49
CA LEU A 60 -5.14 16.91 2.76
C LEU A 60 -6.57 16.41 2.57
N ILE A 61 -6.72 15.42 1.68
CA ILE A 61 -7.98 14.71 1.43
C ILE A 61 -7.86 13.30 2.00
N GLU A 62 -8.62 12.98 3.04
CA GLU A 62 -8.69 11.62 3.59
C GLU A 62 -9.14 10.65 2.49
N TYR A 63 -8.36 9.60 2.29
CA TYR A 63 -8.63 8.64 1.21
C TYR A 63 -8.99 7.27 1.76
N PHE A 64 -8.17 6.73 2.66
CA PHE A 64 -8.43 5.45 3.32
C PHE A 64 -7.75 5.39 4.69
N ARG A 65 -8.11 4.36 5.46
CA ARG A 65 -7.49 4.01 6.74
C ARG A 65 -6.93 2.61 6.67
N VAL A 66 -5.83 2.37 7.39
CA VAL A 66 -5.18 1.07 7.46
C VAL A 66 -5.04 0.71 8.93
N GLY A 67 -5.64 -0.42 9.33
CA GLY A 67 -5.48 -0.94 10.68
C GLY A 67 -4.04 -1.37 10.97
N ASP A 68 -3.71 -1.56 12.26
CA ASP A 68 -2.39 -2.06 12.66
C ASP A 68 -2.09 -3.43 12.03
N GLY A 69 -0.86 -3.60 11.52
CA GLY A 69 -0.38 -4.79 10.82
C GLY A 69 -1.04 -5.05 9.46
N ALA A 70 -2.00 -4.23 9.04
CA ALA A 70 -2.68 -4.39 7.76
C ALA A 70 -1.92 -3.69 6.63
N ALA A 71 -2.25 -4.05 5.38
CA ALA A 71 -1.76 -3.38 4.20
C ALA A 71 -2.91 -2.92 3.29
N PHE A 72 -2.68 -1.87 2.52
CA PHE A 72 -3.63 -1.35 1.54
C PHE A 72 -2.93 -1.00 0.23
N ASP A 73 -3.46 -1.51 -0.88
CA ASP A 73 -2.96 -1.27 -2.23
C ASP A 73 -3.73 -0.11 -2.87
N GLN A 74 -3.02 0.98 -3.13
CA GLN A 74 -3.59 2.19 -3.71
C GLN A 74 -3.00 2.46 -5.09
N GLU A 75 -3.86 2.42 -6.10
CA GLU A 75 -3.52 2.93 -7.44
C GLU A 75 -3.40 4.45 -7.42
N THR A 76 -2.37 5.00 -8.04
CA THR A 76 -2.07 6.43 -8.04
C THR A 76 -1.23 6.81 -9.27
N TYR A 77 -0.85 8.09 -9.33
CA TYR A 77 -0.01 8.64 -10.38
C TYR A 77 1.35 9.09 -9.81
N PRO A 78 2.41 9.09 -10.65
CA PRO A 78 3.70 9.66 -10.25
C PRO A 78 3.52 11.08 -9.74
N THR A 79 4.34 11.48 -8.76
CA THR A 79 4.32 12.78 -8.07
C THR A 79 3.17 13.02 -7.08
N HIS A 80 2.16 12.15 -7.04
CA HIS A 80 1.14 12.23 -6.00
C HIS A 80 1.77 12.05 -4.62
N LYS A 81 1.43 12.97 -3.71
CA LYS A 81 1.93 12.98 -2.34
C LYS A 81 0.88 12.41 -1.41
N TRP A 82 1.34 11.54 -0.53
CA TRP A 82 0.55 10.85 0.47
C TRP A 82 1.08 11.22 1.84
N VAL A 83 0.19 11.61 2.73
CA VAL A 83 0.50 11.92 4.13
C VAL A 83 -0.22 10.92 5.00
N VAL A 84 0.49 10.28 5.91
CA VAL A 84 -0.08 9.32 6.85
C VAL A 84 -0.06 9.93 8.24
N GLN A 85 -1.19 9.87 8.94
CA GLN A 85 -1.32 10.38 10.30
C GLN A 85 -1.85 9.32 11.26
N ASP A 86 -1.48 9.44 12.53
CA ASP A 86 -2.10 8.70 13.63
C ASP A 86 -3.49 9.27 13.98
N ALA A 87 -4.17 8.63 14.94
CA ALA A 87 -5.46 9.08 15.43
C ALA A 87 -5.44 10.46 16.15
N ALA A 88 -4.27 10.95 16.55
CA ALA A 88 -4.08 12.26 17.15
C ALA A 88 -3.80 13.36 16.10
N GLY A 89 -3.67 12.99 14.81
CA GLY A 89 -3.31 13.90 13.72
C GLY A 89 -1.81 14.14 13.57
N SER A 90 -0.96 13.38 14.26
CA SER A 90 0.49 13.45 14.10
C SER A 90 0.90 12.79 12.80
N VAL A 91 1.75 13.45 12.00
CA VAL A 91 2.27 12.86 10.76
C VAL A 91 3.28 11.76 11.09
N LEU A 92 2.97 10.53 10.66
CA LEU A 92 3.84 9.36 10.78
C LEU A 92 4.77 9.24 9.56
N LEU A 93 4.25 9.55 8.37
CA LEU A 93 4.95 9.39 7.11
C LEU A 93 4.47 10.42 6.08
N THR A 94 5.38 10.89 5.24
CA THR A 94 5.05 11.58 4.00
C THR A 94 5.75 10.87 2.85
N TYR A 95 5.01 10.55 1.81
CA TYR A 95 5.47 9.71 0.72
C TYR A 95 5.04 10.29 -0.63
N ALA A 96 5.98 10.45 -1.56
CA ALA A 96 5.68 10.86 -2.93
C ALA A 96 5.85 9.66 -3.85
N ALA A 97 4.80 9.30 -4.59
CA ALA A 97 4.86 8.23 -5.56
C ALA A 97 5.88 8.56 -6.67
N SER A 98 6.79 7.64 -6.95
CA SER A 98 7.71 7.73 -8.09
C SER A 98 7.06 7.20 -9.38
N ALA A 99 7.80 7.17 -10.49
CA ALA A 99 7.35 6.58 -11.74
C ALA A 99 7.51 5.04 -11.81
N GLU A 100 7.97 4.40 -10.72
CA GLU A 100 8.03 2.95 -10.64
C GLU A 100 6.61 2.36 -10.58
N ALA A 101 6.33 1.37 -11.42
CA ALA A 101 4.97 0.81 -11.59
C ALA A 101 4.40 0.22 -10.29
N THR A 102 5.26 -0.30 -9.41
CA THR A 102 4.87 -0.90 -8.13
C THR A 102 5.82 -0.43 -7.04
N GLN A 103 5.27 0.04 -5.94
CA GLN A 103 6.02 0.60 -4.83
C GLN A 103 5.43 0.07 -3.51
N CYS A 104 6.25 -0.04 -2.49
CA CYS A 104 5.82 -0.42 -1.15
C CYS A 104 6.40 0.53 -0.12
N VAL A 105 5.59 0.90 0.87
CA VAL A 105 6.01 1.79 1.94
C VAL A 105 5.52 1.29 3.29
N LEU A 106 6.42 1.34 4.28
CA LEU A 106 6.15 0.97 5.66
C LEU A 106 5.78 2.23 6.45
N ILE A 107 4.65 2.19 7.14
CA ILE A 107 4.22 3.24 8.07
C ILE A 107 4.80 2.88 9.44
N PRO A 108 5.67 3.73 10.02
CA PRO A 108 6.36 3.46 11.27
C PRO A 108 5.50 3.72 12.52
#